data_AF-A0A8L7SQ65-F1
#
_entry.id   AF-A0A8L7SQ65-F1
#
_cell.length_a   1.000
_cell.length_b   1.000
_cell.length_c   1.000
_cell.angle_alpha   90.00
_cell.angle_beta   90.00
_cell.angle_gamma   90.00
#
_symmetry.space_group_name_H-M   'P 1'
#
loop_
_entity.id
_entity.type
_entity.pdbx_description
1 polymer ?
#
loop_
_entity_poly.entity_id
_entity_poly.type
_entity_poly.pdbx_seq_one_letter_code
_entity_poly.pdbx_strand_id
1 'polypeptide(L)'
;MLNITCVYLEKVLKRSSINIWMQNIRLAILGIPISCLLICISDYATIKKDGMFHGFDIPVWILILMNSTGGLLISIVIKYADNIAKTYAQSASILGASFGSWILFNFTPPSLLYCLGGIAIIISIIIYNSYPYENQQTIKPNS
;
A
#
# COMPACT_ATOMS: atom_id res chain seq x y z
N MET A 1 0.55 4.37 17.50
CA MET A 1 1.46 5.27 16.76
C MET A 1 1.23 5.22 15.24
N LEU A 2 1.25 4.04 14.60
CA LEU A 2 1.15 3.90 13.13
C LEU A 2 -0.08 4.59 12.50
N ASN A 3 -1.26 4.51 13.13
CA ASN A 3 -2.47 5.16 12.63
C ASN A 3 -2.34 6.70 12.57
N ILE A 4 -1.66 7.30 13.54
CA ILE A 4 -1.44 8.77 13.57
C ILE A 4 -0.55 9.18 12.40
N THR A 5 0.48 8.39 12.08
CA THR A 5 1.34 8.61 10.91
C THR A 5 0.55 8.53 9.60
N CYS A 6 -0.40 7.60 9.48
CA CYS A 6 -1.25 7.48 8.30
C CYS A 6 -2.14 8.73 8.11
N VAL A 7 -2.80 9.17 9.18
CA VAL A 7 -3.63 10.40 9.17
C VAL A 7 -2.78 11.64 8.90
N TYR A 8 -1.56 11.70 9.45
CA TYR A 8 -0.62 12.79 9.18
C TYR A 8 -0.18 12.81 7.71
N LEU A 9 0.19 11.64 7.15
CA LEU A 9 0.56 11.50 5.74
C LEU A 9 -0.60 11.95 4.82
N GLU A 10 -1.82 11.54 5.14
CA GLU A 10 -3.01 11.96 4.40
C GLU A 10 -3.22 13.48 4.46
N LYS A 11 -3.08 14.09 5.64
CA LYS A 11 -3.16 15.56 5.79
C LYS A 11 -2.07 16.27 5.00
N VAL A 12 -0.82 15.78 5.04
CA VAL A 12 0.30 16.36 4.28
C VAL A 12 0.03 16.24 2.77
N LEU A 13 -0.44 15.08 2.30
CA LEU A 13 -0.74 14.84 0.90
C LEU A 13 -1.89 15.71 0.39
N LYS A 14 -2.99 15.80 1.16
CA LYS A 14 -4.20 16.58 0.81
C LYS A 14 -4.00 18.09 0.93
N ARG A 15 -3.18 18.56 1.88
CA ARG A 15 -2.86 20.00 2.05
C ARG A 15 -1.81 20.49 1.05
N SER A 16 -0.98 19.59 0.54
CA SER A 16 0.06 19.90 -0.41
C SER A 16 -0.54 20.14 -1.79
N SER A 17 -0.38 21.35 -2.32
CA SER A 17 -0.72 21.72 -3.71
C SER A 17 0.21 21.07 -4.75
N ILE A 18 1.20 20.30 -4.30
CA ILE A 18 2.21 19.67 -5.15
C ILE A 18 1.63 18.40 -5.76
N ASN A 19 1.83 18.24 -7.07
CA ASN A 19 1.45 17.05 -7.83
C ASN A 19 1.90 15.75 -7.12
N ILE A 20 0.99 14.76 -6.99
CA ILE A 20 1.30 13.46 -6.36
C ILE A 20 2.53 12.77 -6.97
N TRP A 21 2.72 12.93 -8.27
CA TRP A 21 3.89 12.44 -9.00
C TRP A 21 5.19 13.07 -8.48
N MET A 22 5.19 14.39 -8.27
CA MET A 22 6.33 15.12 -7.74
C MET A 22 6.61 14.73 -6.28
N GLN A 23 5.57 14.44 -5.49
CA GLN A 23 5.74 13.93 -4.12
C GLN A 23 6.39 12.53 -4.11
N ASN A 24 5.94 11.63 -4.98
CA ASN A 24 6.56 10.30 -5.13
C ASN A 24 8.00 10.39 -5.64
N ILE A 25 8.32 11.32 -6.56
CA ILE A 25 9.70 11.54 -7.03
C ILE A 25 10.59 12.02 -5.87
N ARG A 26 10.11 12.94 -5.03
CA ARG A 26 10.86 13.39 -3.84
C ARG A 26 11.13 12.23 -2.86
N LEU A 27 10.11 11.40 -2.61
CA LEU A 27 10.25 10.20 -1.78
C LEU A 27 11.24 9.20 -2.41
N ALA A 28 11.20 9.00 -3.73
CA ALA A 28 12.11 8.11 -4.44
C ALA A 28 13.57 8.60 -4.38
N ILE A 29 13.81 9.91 -4.58
CA ILE A 29 15.15 10.50 -4.48
C ILE A 29 15.73 10.34 -3.07
N LEU A 30 14.90 10.46 -2.01
CA LEU A 30 15.34 10.20 -0.64
C LEU A 30 15.49 8.70 -0.36
N GLY A 31 14.69 7.86 -1.00
CA GLY A 31 14.74 6.40 -0.87
C GLY A 31 16.02 5.79 -1.44
N ILE A 32 16.48 6.22 -2.62
CA ILE A 32 17.69 5.70 -3.30
C ILE A 32 18.94 5.69 -2.40
N PRO A 33 19.37 6.79 -1.75
CA PRO A 33 20.55 6.79 -0.89
C PRO A 33 20.34 5.97 0.37
N ILE A 34 19.13 5.94 0.93
CA ILE A 34 18.81 5.11 2.11
C ILE A 34 18.90 3.63 1.74
N SER A 35 18.35 3.23 0.60
CA SER A 35 18.44 1.87 0.07
C SER A 35 19.89 1.49 -0.24
N CYS A 36 20.66 2.40 -0.84
CA CYS A 36 22.10 2.20 -1.08
C CYS A 36 22.87 1.96 0.23
N LEU A 37 22.61 2.76 1.26
CA LEU A 37 23.20 2.60 2.59
C LEU A 37 22.79 1.28 3.23
N LEU A 38 21.51 0.88 3.12
CA LEU A 38 21.01 -0.39 3.65
C LEU A 38 21.70 -1.59 2.99
N ILE A 39 21.82 -1.57 1.66
CA ILE A 39 22.53 -2.59 0.88
C ILE A 39 24.01 -2.66 1.31
N CYS A 40 24.65 -1.50 1.54
CA CYS A 40 26.03 -1.42 2.02
C CYS A 40 26.22 -1.97 3.44
N ILE A 41 25.20 -1.92 4.32
CA ILE A 41 25.29 -2.48 5.68
C ILE A 41 24.96 -3.98 5.69
N SER A 42 23.90 -4.40 5.01
CA SER A 42 23.37 -5.76 5.10
C SER A 42 24.10 -6.76 4.20
N ASP A 43 24.46 -6.37 2.98
CA ASP A 43 24.92 -7.30 1.93
C ASP A 43 26.34 -6.99 1.45
N TYR A 44 27.14 -6.20 2.17
CA TYR A 44 28.50 -5.84 1.78
C TYR A 44 29.37 -7.04 1.36
N ALA A 45 29.27 -8.14 2.11
CA ALA A 45 30.04 -9.35 1.86
C ALA A 45 29.62 -10.05 0.56
N THR A 46 28.31 -10.13 0.30
CA THR A 46 27.72 -10.73 -0.90
C THR A 46 28.03 -9.89 -2.14
N ILE A 47 27.88 -8.57 -2.06
CA ILE A 47 28.16 -7.64 -3.17
C ILE A 47 29.63 -7.71 -3.60
N LYS A 48 30.56 -7.82 -2.63
CA LYS A 48 31.99 -7.92 -2.93
C LYS A 48 32.37 -9.21 -3.64
N LYS A 49 31.63 -10.30 -3.37
CA LYS A 49 31.95 -11.64 -3.88
C LYS A 49 31.27 -11.93 -5.22
N ASP A 50 29.97 -11.64 -5.33
CA ASP A 50 29.13 -12.08 -6.44
C ASP A 50 28.72 -10.93 -7.38
N GLY A 51 28.90 -9.67 -6.96
CA GLY A 51 28.56 -8.46 -7.71
C GLY A 51 27.19 -7.87 -7.31
N MET A 52 26.99 -6.56 -7.51
CA MET A 52 25.77 -5.83 -7.08
C MET A 52 24.48 -6.33 -7.74
N PHE A 53 24.57 -6.93 -8.93
CA PHE A 53 23.42 -7.41 -9.72
C PHE A 53 23.31 -8.94 -9.75
N HIS A 54 24.05 -9.66 -8.90
CA HIS A 54 23.96 -11.11 -8.85
C HIS A 54 22.62 -11.54 -8.23
N GLY A 55 21.83 -12.31 -8.96
CA GLY A 55 20.49 -12.74 -8.51
C GLY A 55 19.35 -11.77 -8.84
N PHE A 56 19.58 -10.76 -9.70
CA PHE A 56 18.50 -9.91 -10.23
C PHE A 56 17.69 -10.64 -11.31
N ASP A 57 17.07 -11.75 -10.93
CA ASP A 57 16.33 -12.64 -11.81
C ASP A 57 15.01 -12.02 -12.28
N ILE A 58 14.38 -12.61 -13.31
CA ILE A 58 13.04 -12.24 -13.81
C ILE A 58 12.00 -12.07 -12.68
N PRO A 59 11.87 -12.96 -11.66
CA PRO A 59 10.95 -12.74 -10.54
C PRO A 59 11.22 -11.45 -9.76
N VAL A 60 12.48 -11.01 -9.64
CA VAL A 60 12.83 -9.75 -8.97
C VAL A 60 12.28 -8.57 -9.79
N TRP A 61 12.42 -8.59 -11.12
CA TRP A 61 11.82 -7.58 -11.99
C TRP A 61 10.30 -7.52 -11.86
N ILE A 62 9.62 -8.68 -11.85
CA ILE A 62 8.16 -8.74 -11.65
C ILE A 62 7.79 -8.17 -10.28
N LEU A 63 8.52 -8.54 -9.22
CA LEU A 63 8.28 -8.04 -7.87
C LEU A 63 8.42 -6.52 -7.79
N ILE A 64 9.46 -5.96 -8.41
CA ILE A 64 9.71 -4.51 -8.44
C ILE A 64 8.58 -3.78 -9.17
N LEU A 65 8.20 -4.26 -10.35
CA LEU A 65 7.10 -3.66 -11.14
C LEU A 65 5.77 -3.74 -10.40
N MET A 66 5.47 -4.89 -9.78
CA MET A 66 4.26 -5.09 -8.99
C MET A 66 4.21 -4.18 -7.77
N ASN A 67 5.28 -4.12 -6.97
CA ASN A 67 5.35 -3.27 -5.78
C ASN A 67 5.27 -1.79 -6.12
N SER A 68 6.00 -1.34 -7.15
CA SER A 68 5.97 0.05 -7.61
C SER A 68 4.56 0.47 -8.06
N THR A 69 3.90 -0.38 -8.86
CA THR A 69 2.53 -0.15 -9.31
C THR A 69 1.56 -0.12 -8.13
N GLY A 70 1.70 -1.04 -7.16
CA GLY A 70 0.89 -1.05 -5.95
C GLY A 70 1.06 0.22 -5.11
N GLY A 71 2.30 0.69 -4.91
CA GLY A 71 2.58 1.93 -4.20
C GLY A 71 1.98 3.15 -4.90
N LEU A 72 2.07 3.21 -6.23
CA LEU A 72 1.47 4.28 -7.03
C LEU A 72 -0.06 4.27 -6.95
N LEU A 73 -0.69 3.10 -7.09
CA LEU A 73 -2.13 2.92 -6.96
C LEU A 73 -2.61 3.39 -5.58
N ILE A 74 -1.92 3.00 -4.52
CA ILE A 74 -2.22 3.44 -3.16
C ILE A 74 -2.08 4.96 -3.02
N SER A 75 -1.04 5.56 -3.59
CA SER A 75 -0.85 7.02 -3.57
C SER A 75 -1.99 7.76 -4.27
N ILE A 76 -2.51 7.21 -5.36
CA ILE A 76 -3.68 7.73 -6.07
C ILE A 76 -4.93 7.56 -5.21
N VAL A 77 -5.17 6.36 -4.67
CA VAL A 77 -6.33 6.07 -3.81
C VAL A 77 -6.38 7.00 -2.61
N ILE A 78 -5.28 7.28 -1.91
CA ILE A 78 -5.28 8.22 -0.76
C ILE A 78 -5.54 9.68 -1.20
N LYS A 79 -5.24 10.03 -2.46
CA LYS A 79 -5.53 11.36 -2.99
C LYS A 79 -7.03 11.54 -3.26
N TYR A 80 -7.67 10.50 -3.80
CA TYR A 80 -9.07 10.53 -4.22
C TYR A 80 -10.04 10.01 -3.15
N ALA A 81 -9.58 9.15 -2.25
CA ALA A 81 -10.31 8.52 -1.16
C ALA A 81 -9.50 8.64 0.15
N ASP A 82 -10.15 8.39 1.29
CA ASP A 82 -9.47 8.41 2.58
C ASP A 82 -8.61 7.16 2.81
N ASN A 83 -7.69 7.22 3.78
CA ASN A 83 -6.93 6.04 4.22
C ASN A 83 -7.81 4.82 4.62
N ILE A 84 -9.08 5.09 4.90
CA ILE A 84 -10.10 4.12 5.25
C ILE A 84 -10.35 3.16 4.08
N ALA A 85 -10.56 3.69 2.87
CA ALA A 85 -10.76 2.89 1.66
C ALA A 85 -9.54 2.00 1.36
N LYS A 86 -8.33 2.56 1.53
CA LYS A 86 -7.08 1.79 1.39
C LYS A 86 -7.04 0.61 2.37
N THR A 87 -7.38 0.85 3.62
CA THR A 87 -7.35 -0.18 4.67
C THR A 87 -8.36 -1.28 4.37
N TYR A 88 -9.56 -0.92 3.93
CA TYR A 88 -10.56 -1.89 3.48
C TYR A 88 -10.09 -2.71 2.27
N ALA A 89 -9.48 -2.07 1.27
CA ALA A 89 -8.95 -2.75 0.10
C ALA A 89 -7.85 -3.77 0.48
N GLN A 90 -6.95 -3.40 1.40
CA GLN A 90 -5.93 -4.30 1.92
C GLN A 90 -6.54 -5.50 2.63
N SER A 91 -7.52 -5.29 3.52
CA SER A 91 -8.22 -6.37 4.22
C SER A 91 -8.94 -7.30 3.24
N ALA A 92 -9.63 -6.75 2.23
CA ALA A 92 -10.27 -7.53 1.17
C ALA A 92 -9.26 -8.35 0.35
N SER A 93 -8.10 -7.77 0.04
CA SER A 93 -7.03 -8.47 -0.68
C SER A 93 -6.48 -9.64 0.13
N ILE A 94 -6.32 -9.49 1.44
CA ILE A 94 -5.89 -10.60 2.33
C ILE A 94 -6.94 -11.71 2.33
N LEU A 95 -8.24 -11.35 2.40
CA LEU A 95 -9.31 -12.33 2.32
C LEU A 95 -9.28 -13.12 1.00
N GLY A 96 -9.16 -12.41 -0.12
CA GLY A 96 -9.05 -13.01 -1.45
C GLY A 96 -7.81 -13.87 -1.60
N ALA A 97 -6.66 -13.44 -1.07
CA ALA A 97 -5.42 -14.21 -1.09
C ALA A 97 -5.55 -15.53 -0.32
N SER A 98 -6.16 -15.50 0.87
CA SER A 98 -6.41 -16.73 1.63
C SER A 98 -7.43 -17.63 0.95
N PHE A 99 -8.47 -17.07 0.32
CA PHE A 99 -9.45 -17.85 -0.43
C PHE A 99 -8.81 -18.51 -1.66
N GLY A 100 -7.96 -17.78 -2.40
CA GLY A 100 -7.15 -18.34 -3.48
C GLY A 100 -6.17 -19.41 -3.00
N SER A 101 -5.53 -19.20 -1.85
CA SER A 101 -4.65 -20.19 -1.23
C SER A 101 -5.41 -21.47 -0.83
N TRP A 102 -6.63 -21.34 -0.32
CA TRP A 102 -7.49 -22.48 0.01
C TRP A 102 -7.82 -23.32 -1.21
N ILE A 103 -8.18 -22.68 -2.34
CA ILE A 103 -8.51 -23.37 -3.60
C ILE A 103 -7.28 -24.02 -4.26
N LEU A 104 -6.16 -23.28 -4.35
CA LEU A 104 -4.99 -23.75 -5.12
C LEU A 104 -4.13 -24.76 -4.36
N PHE A 105 -4.03 -24.63 -3.04
CA PHE A 105 -3.13 -25.47 -2.25
C PHE A 105 -3.84 -26.45 -1.31
N ASN A 106 -5.18 -26.45 -1.23
CA ASN A 106 -5.95 -27.23 -0.25
C ASN A 106 -5.46 -27.08 1.20
N PHE A 107 -4.70 -26.02 1.52
CA PHE A 107 -4.22 -25.77 2.88
C PHE A 107 -5.40 -25.41 3.78
N THR A 108 -5.27 -25.81 5.05
CA THR A 108 -6.19 -25.75 6.19
C THR A 108 -7.47 -24.94 5.96
N PRO A 109 -8.67 -25.54 6.19
CA PRO A 109 -9.93 -24.83 6.06
C PRO A 109 -9.91 -23.56 6.91
N PRO A 110 -10.43 -22.43 6.39
CA PRO A 110 -10.49 -21.19 7.15
C PRO A 110 -11.24 -21.44 8.46
N SER A 111 -10.66 -20.96 9.57
CA SER A 111 -11.31 -21.07 10.88
C SER A 111 -12.68 -20.38 10.87
N LEU A 112 -13.62 -20.84 11.69
CA LEU A 112 -14.95 -20.22 11.77
C LEU A 112 -14.86 -18.70 12.03
N LEU A 113 -13.90 -18.28 12.86
CA LEU A 113 -13.61 -16.87 13.15
C LEU A 113 -13.09 -16.11 11.92
N TYR A 114 -12.31 -16.77 11.07
CA TYR A 114 -11.85 -16.19 9.80
C TYR A 114 -13.03 -15.93 8.86
N CYS A 115 -13.94 -16.89 8.72
CA CYS A 115 -15.16 -16.72 7.93
C CYS A 115 -16.03 -15.56 8.46
N LEU A 116 -16.19 -15.47 9.79
CA LEU A 116 -16.92 -14.37 10.42
C LEU A 116 -16.26 -13.01 10.14
N GLY A 117 -14.93 -12.93 10.25
CA GLY A 117 -14.16 -11.74 9.88
C GLY A 117 -14.30 -11.38 8.41
N GLY A 118 -14.34 -12.38 7.53
CA GLY A 118 -14.61 -12.21 6.10
C GLY A 118 -15.96 -11.57 5.82
N ILE A 119 -17.02 -12.08 6.44
CA ILE A 119 -18.38 -11.52 6.34
C ILE A 119 -18.41 -10.09 6.88
N ALA A 120 -17.77 -9.81 8.02
CA ALA A 120 -17.71 -8.48 8.61
C ALA A 120 -17.04 -7.45 7.67
N ILE A 121 -15.95 -7.84 6.99
CA ILE A 121 -15.28 -6.99 6.01
C ILE A 121 -16.19 -6.71 4.80
N ILE A 122 -16.89 -7.74 4.29
CA ILE A 122 -17.86 -7.57 3.18
C ILE A 122 -18.97 -6.59 3.57
N ILE A 123 -19.56 -6.75 4.77
CA ILE A 123 -20.56 -5.82 5.29
C ILE A 123 -20.00 -4.40 5.35
N SER A 124 -18.77 -4.24 5.84
CA SER A 124 -18.14 -2.93 5.94
C SER A 124 -17.92 -2.26 4.57
N ILE A 125 -17.57 -3.03 3.55
CA ILE A 125 -17.40 -2.54 2.17
C ILE A 125 -18.74 -2.10 1.59
N ILE A 126 -19.81 -2.87 1.82
CA ILE A 126 -21.17 -2.52 1.37
C ILE A 126 -21.62 -1.21 2.02
N ILE A 127 -21.40 -1.06 3.33
CA ILE A 127 -21.74 0.17 4.07
C ILE A 127 -20.91 1.35 3.53
N TYR A 128 -19.59 1.18 3.38
CA TYR A 128 -18.72 2.24 2.87
C TYR A 128 -19.08 2.67 1.44
N ASN A 129 -19.48 1.73 0.58
CA ASN A 129 -19.93 2.05 -0.76
C ASN A 129 -21.30 2.76 -0.79
N SER A 130 -22.20 2.42 0.15
CA SER A 130 -23.52 3.03 0.27
C SER A 130 -23.48 4.49 0.73
N TYR A 131 -22.45 4.89 1.48
CA TYR A 131 -22.24 6.28 1.92
C TYR A 131 -21.04 6.88 1.19
N PRO A 132 -21.23 7.48 -0.01
CA PRO A 132 -20.13 8.17 -0.69
C PRO A 132 -19.62 9.30 0.21
N TYR A 133 -18.33 9.27 0.53
CA TYR A 133 -17.68 10.33 1.29
C TYR A 133 -17.59 11.60 0.44
N GLU A 134 -18.42 12.61 0.76
CA GLU A 134 -18.34 13.94 0.14
C GLU A 134 -17.16 14.71 0.75
N ASN A 135 -16.23 15.13 -0.09
CA ASN A 135 -15.08 15.94 0.30
C ASN A 135 -15.54 17.36 0.69
N GLN A 136 -15.64 17.64 1.99
CA GLN A 136 -16.01 18.96 2.55
C GLN A 136 -15.01 20.11 2.24
N GLN A 137 -14.07 19.95 1.29
CA GLN A 137 -13.12 20.99 0.91
C GLN A 137 -13.69 22.06 -0.04
N THR A 138 -14.97 21.98 -0.42
CA THR A 138 -15.66 23.08 -1.12
C THR A 138 -16.40 24.05 -0.19
N ILE A 139 -16.12 24.04 1.13
CA ILE A 139 -16.44 25.21 1.96
C ILE A 139 -15.51 26.35 1.52
N LYS A 140 -15.89 27.03 0.43
CA LYS A 140 -15.45 28.40 0.18
C LYS A 140 -15.82 29.20 1.42
N PRO A 141 -14.89 29.88 2.09
CA PRO A 141 -15.27 30.96 2.99
C PRO A 141 -15.75 32.10 2.08
N ASN A 142 -17.06 32.18 1.83
CA ASN A 142 -17.64 33.37 1.23
C ASN A 142 -18.02 34.33 2.36
N SER A 143 -17.15 35.32 2.55
CA SER A 143 -17.46 36.63 3.14
C SER A 143 -18.13 36.61 4.52
#